data_AF-A0A9W6TVS2-F1
#
_entry.id   AF-A0A9W6TVS2-F1
#
_cell.length_a   1.000
_cell.length_b   1.000
_cell.length_c   1.000
_cell.angle_alpha   90.00
_cell.angle_beta   90.00
_cell.angle_gamma   90.00
#
_symmetry.space_group_name_H-M   'P 1'
#
loop_
_entity.id
_entity.type
_entity.pdbx_description
1 polymer ?
#
loop_
_entity_poly.entity_id
_entity_poly.type
_entity_poly.pdbx_seq_one_letter_code
_entity_poly.pdbx_strand_id
1 'polypeptide(L)'
;MSYTHIVDEQEVVCDMCQMSFLPPMEKLDDGEFWPMEVVVGLGGPHGLRGAHHGSVEYAASFVTVFLGANDAVLEHGPDKAQFVSLQDYRENLRQILHTVRPLLAPGGQVLLITPPCVIDAARQGDRSNASAGKYARVCVELAAAENVHVLDLHTYFNTTFPDESERRQYFVDGLHFSDKGNKEVAKLLGVAINGMFDKDELAKFNKWQLPDWHDLVPHDAE
;
A
#
# COMPACT_ATOMS: atom_id res chain seq x y z
N MET A 1 -5.66 32.44 37.78
CA MET A 1 -4.28 31.94 38.00
C MET A 1 -4.28 30.48 37.59
N SER A 2 -3.77 30.19 36.39
CA SER A 2 -2.51 29.47 36.14
C SER A 2 -2.82 27.98 35.88
N TYR A 3 -2.74 27.48 34.64
CA TYR A 3 -1.51 26.95 34.00
C TYR A 3 -0.77 25.99 34.96
N THR A 4 -0.54 24.72 34.62
CA THR A 4 0.44 24.21 33.62
C THR A 4 0.26 22.67 33.51
N HIS A 5 0.38 21.94 32.39
CA HIS A 5 0.76 22.21 30.98
C HIS A 5 -0.08 21.29 30.03
N ILE A 6 0.18 21.34 28.72
CA ILE A 6 -0.11 20.29 27.72
C ILE A 6 1.24 19.94 27.07
N VAL A 7 1.50 18.66 26.82
CA VAL A 7 2.51 18.13 25.88
C VAL A 7 1.80 16.96 25.17
N ASP A 8 1.24 17.17 23.98
CA ASP A 8 1.94 17.19 22.69
C ASP A 8 2.58 15.84 22.36
N GLU A 9 1.76 14.79 22.36
CA GLU A 9 2.02 13.61 21.54
C GLU A 9 1.67 13.98 20.09
N GLN A 10 2.70 14.19 19.27
CA GLN A 10 2.52 14.36 17.83
C GLN A 10 2.04 13.04 17.23
N GLU A 11 0.73 12.87 17.20
CA GLU A 11 0.06 12.09 16.17
C GLU A 11 0.55 12.59 14.80
N VAL A 12 1.51 11.86 14.22
CA VAL A 12 1.73 11.88 12.77
C VAL A 12 0.64 11.04 12.13
N VAL A 13 -0.61 11.41 12.39
CA VAL A 13 -1.75 11.07 11.54
C VAL A 13 -1.45 11.74 10.21
N CYS A 14 -1.26 10.91 9.19
CA CYS A 14 -1.23 11.39 7.82
C CYS A 14 -2.67 11.78 7.44
N ASP A 15 -3.11 12.97 7.89
CA ASP A 15 -4.41 13.62 7.62
C ASP A 15 -4.69 13.85 6.12
N MET A 16 -3.81 13.35 5.27
CA MET A 16 -3.75 13.52 3.83
C MET A 16 -4.47 12.43 3.02
N CYS A 17 -4.97 11.37 3.67
CA CYS A 17 -5.81 10.38 3.02
C CYS A 17 -6.81 9.80 4.02
N GLN A 18 -8.08 9.69 3.61
CA GLN A 18 -9.01 8.70 4.16
C GLN A 18 -8.62 7.27 3.73
N MET A 19 -7.36 6.89 3.98
CA MET A 19 -6.97 5.49 3.99
C MET A 19 -7.61 4.87 5.22
N SER A 20 -8.57 3.99 5.00
CA SER A 20 -9.03 3.04 6.01
C SER A 20 -7.90 2.04 6.28
N PHE A 21 -6.88 2.48 7.01
CA PHE A 21 -6.03 1.58 7.76
C PHE A 21 -6.94 0.86 8.77
N LEU A 22 -6.98 -0.47 8.70
CA LEU A 22 -7.65 -1.27 9.72
C LEU A 22 -7.07 -0.92 11.09
N PRO A 23 -7.89 -0.92 12.16
CA PRO A 23 -7.47 -0.46 13.48
C PRO A 23 -6.25 -1.22 14.00
N PRO A 24 -5.37 -0.56 14.79
CA PRO A 24 -4.16 -1.18 15.30
C PRO A 24 -4.50 -2.39 16.19
N MET A 25 -3.96 -3.56 15.84
CA MET A 25 -4.05 -4.86 16.52
C MET A 25 -4.79 -4.87 17.87
N GLU A 26 -6.11 -5.06 17.85
CA GLU A 26 -6.70 -5.96 18.83
C GLU A 26 -6.30 -7.39 18.45
N LYS A 27 -5.91 -8.19 19.45
CA LYS A 27 -5.46 -9.57 19.22
C LYS A 27 -6.63 -10.42 18.73
N LEU A 28 -6.58 -10.83 17.47
CA LEU A 28 -7.34 -11.98 16.99
C LEU A 28 -6.57 -13.26 17.37
N ASP A 29 -7.15 -14.03 18.28
CA ASP A 29 -6.58 -15.25 18.88
C ASP A 29 -6.68 -16.47 17.94
N ASP A 30 -6.22 -16.34 16.69
CA ASP A 30 -6.19 -17.45 15.71
C ASP A 30 -5.08 -17.38 14.63
N GLY A 31 -4.21 -16.38 14.66
CA GLY A 31 -2.95 -16.42 13.90
C GLY A 31 -3.11 -16.38 12.36
N GLU A 32 -4.20 -15.81 11.85
CA GLU A 32 -4.36 -15.53 10.42
C GLU A 32 -3.44 -14.35 10.02
N PHE A 33 -2.33 -14.69 9.33
CA PHE A 33 -1.41 -13.72 8.76
C PHE A 33 -2.00 -13.09 7.50
N TRP A 34 -2.05 -11.75 7.46
CA TRP A 34 -2.51 -10.98 6.30
C TRP A 34 -1.63 -11.24 5.06
N PRO A 35 -2.19 -11.72 3.94
CA PRO A 35 -1.45 -11.80 2.69
C PRO A 35 -1.27 -10.41 2.08
N MET A 36 -0.04 -10.04 1.74
CA MET A 36 0.35 -8.76 1.12
C MET A 36 -0.68 -8.25 0.09
N GLU A 37 -1.40 -7.18 0.44
CA GLU A 37 -2.67 -6.79 -0.21
C GLU A 37 -2.54 -5.82 -1.40
N VAL A 38 -3.58 -5.79 -2.23
CA VAL A 38 -3.87 -4.71 -3.18
C VAL A 38 -4.71 -3.66 -2.45
N VAL A 39 -4.09 -2.56 -1.99
CA VAL A 39 -4.84 -1.49 -1.30
C VAL A 39 -5.44 -0.54 -2.34
N VAL A 40 -6.76 -0.45 -2.35
CA VAL A 40 -7.57 0.41 -3.25
C VAL A 40 -8.00 1.67 -2.49
N GLY A 41 -7.48 2.83 -2.90
CA GLY A 41 -7.92 4.14 -2.45
C GLY A 41 -9.16 4.61 -3.22
N LEU A 42 -10.34 4.47 -2.60
CA LEU A 42 -11.62 4.86 -3.19
C LEU A 42 -11.67 6.37 -3.49
N GLY A 43 -12.04 6.70 -4.73
CA GLY A 43 -12.22 8.07 -5.19
C GLY A 43 -13.69 8.48 -5.20
N GLY A 44 -13.93 9.79 -5.07
CA GLY A 44 -15.26 10.35 -4.95
C GLY A 44 -16.17 10.19 -6.19
N PRO A 45 -17.47 10.43 -6.02
CA PRO A 45 -18.48 10.14 -7.03
C PRO A 45 -18.38 11.05 -8.25
N HIS A 46 -18.57 10.47 -9.44
CA HIS A 46 -18.61 11.22 -10.71
C HIS A 46 -20.00 11.10 -11.36
N GLY A 47 -20.62 12.24 -11.67
CA GLY A 47 -21.71 12.31 -12.64
C GLY A 47 -21.16 12.32 -14.09
N LEU A 48 -21.93 12.05 -15.13
CA LEU A 48 -23.38 12.27 -15.33
C LEU A 48 -23.95 11.36 -16.44
N ARG A 49 -25.29 11.30 -16.49
CA ARG A 49 -26.19 10.84 -17.57
C ARG A 49 -26.56 9.34 -17.61
N GLY A 50 -27.76 9.06 -17.11
CA GLY A 50 -28.72 8.30 -17.91
C GLY A 50 -28.98 6.84 -17.55
N ALA A 51 -29.31 6.54 -16.29
CA ALA A 51 -30.06 5.32 -15.95
C ALA A 51 -31.04 5.59 -14.80
N HIS A 52 -32.24 4.99 -14.89
CA HIS A 52 -33.20 4.99 -13.78
C HIS A 52 -32.68 4.09 -12.65
N HIS A 53 -32.86 4.50 -11.38
CA HIS A 53 -32.41 3.81 -10.15
C HIS A 53 -30.92 3.91 -9.76
N GLY A 54 -30.35 5.12 -9.84
CA GLY A 54 -29.71 5.74 -8.66
C GLY A 54 -28.53 5.06 -7.95
N SER A 55 -27.80 4.14 -8.57
CA SER A 55 -26.51 3.67 -8.05
C SER A 55 -25.40 4.68 -8.36
N VAL A 56 -24.75 5.21 -7.33
CA VAL A 56 -23.51 5.99 -7.46
C VAL A 56 -22.35 5.00 -7.53
N GLU A 57 -21.72 4.88 -8.70
CA GLU A 57 -20.48 4.11 -8.83
C GLU A 57 -19.29 4.98 -8.38
N TYR A 58 -18.55 4.49 -7.39
CA TYR A 58 -17.32 5.08 -6.91
C TYR A 58 -16.14 4.44 -7.65
N ALA A 59 -15.31 5.26 -8.29
CA ALA A 59 -14.12 4.82 -9.00
C ALA A 59 -12.87 5.19 -8.19
N ALA A 60 -11.91 4.26 -8.06
CA ALA A 60 -10.69 4.51 -7.29
C ALA A 60 -9.86 5.65 -7.91
N SER A 61 -9.41 6.60 -7.09
CA SER A 61 -8.45 7.63 -7.51
C SER A 61 -6.99 7.16 -7.37
N PHE A 62 -6.75 6.14 -6.56
CA PHE A 62 -5.43 5.59 -6.33
C PHE A 62 -5.50 4.09 -6.06
N VAL A 63 -4.62 3.29 -6.66
CA VAL A 63 -4.48 1.86 -6.33
C VAL A 63 -3.01 1.53 -6.15
N THR A 64 -2.70 0.74 -5.12
CA THR A 64 -1.39 0.11 -4.95
C THR A 64 -1.46 -1.36 -5.35
N VAL A 65 -0.41 -1.87 -5.99
CA VAL A 65 -0.26 -3.31 -6.25
C VAL A 65 1.04 -3.77 -5.61
N PHE A 66 0.92 -4.51 -4.49
CA PHE A 66 2.04 -4.91 -3.64
C PHE A 66 2.22 -6.43 -3.59
N LEU A 67 2.56 -7.03 -4.74
CA LEU A 67 2.72 -8.47 -4.92
C LEU A 67 4.17 -8.84 -5.25
N GLY A 68 4.56 -10.10 -5.03
CA GLY A 68 5.91 -10.60 -5.30
C GLY A 68 6.59 -11.30 -4.12
N ALA A 69 6.14 -11.05 -2.88
CA ALA A 69 6.79 -11.60 -1.69
C ALA A 69 6.57 -13.11 -1.53
N ASN A 70 5.46 -13.62 -2.06
CA ASN A 70 5.12 -15.04 -2.09
C ASN A 70 5.63 -15.69 -3.38
N ASP A 71 5.42 -15.01 -4.51
CA ASP A 71 5.91 -15.35 -5.84
C ASP A 71 7.43 -15.66 -5.85
N ALA A 72 8.21 -14.89 -5.07
CA ALA A 72 9.66 -14.97 -4.95
C ALA A 72 10.20 -16.08 -4.04
N VAL A 73 9.34 -17.00 -3.57
CA VAL A 73 9.77 -18.23 -2.89
C VAL A 73 10.77 -19.02 -3.77
N LEU A 74 11.67 -19.78 -3.14
CA LEU A 74 12.62 -20.61 -3.86
C LEU A 74 11.89 -21.82 -4.47
N GLU A 75 12.09 -22.04 -5.77
CA GLU A 75 11.44 -23.07 -6.60
C GLU A 75 11.52 -24.50 -6.02
N HIS A 76 12.54 -24.77 -5.20
CA HIS A 76 12.77 -26.07 -4.55
C HIS A 76 12.78 -25.99 -3.02
N GLY A 77 12.36 -24.86 -2.44
CA GLY A 77 12.24 -24.65 -0.99
C GLY A 77 10.97 -25.27 -0.39
N PRO A 78 10.79 -25.20 0.94
CA PRO A 78 9.61 -25.73 1.64
C PRO A 78 8.27 -25.20 1.09
N ASP A 79 8.19 -23.89 0.84
CA ASP A 79 6.94 -23.19 0.47
C ASP A 79 6.69 -23.13 -1.05
N LYS A 80 7.40 -23.94 -1.85
CA LYS A 80 7.41 -23.88 -3.34
C LYS A 80 6.03 -23.91 -4.05
N ALA A 81 4.94 -24.24 -3.34
CA ALA A 81 3.58 -24.12 -3.86
C ALA A 81 3.18 -22.66 -4.18
N GLN A 82 3.87 -21.67 -3.60
CA GLN A 82 3.68 -20.25 -3.89
C GLN A 82 4.56 -19.74 -5.06
N PHE A 83 5.38 -20.61 -5.66
CA PHE A 83 6.33 -20.21 -6.70
C PHE A 83 5.62 -19.78 -7.99
N VAL A 84 5.95 -18.57 -8.44
CA VAL A 84 5.53 -18.03 -9.74
C VAL A 84 6.80 -17.68 -10.51
N SER A 85 6.93 -18.10 -11.76
CA SER A 85 8.14 -17.79 -12.53
C SER A 85 8.29 -16.28 -12.73
N LEU A 86 9.52 -15.78 -12.94
CA LEU A 86 9.74 -14.34 -13.21
C LEU A 86 8.97 -13.85 -14.46
N GLN A 87 8.74 -14.73 -15.44
CA GLN A 87 7.95 -14.43 -16.63
C GLN A 87 6.46 -14.28 -16.26
N ASP A 88 5.91 -15.26 -15.53
CA ASP A 88 4.50 -15.25 -15.12
C ASP A 88 4.22 -14.11 -14.15
N TYR A 89 5.13 -13.80 -13.22
CA TYR A 89 5.01 -12.65 -12.33
C TYR A 89 4.93 -11.32 -13.09
N ARG A 90 5.80 -11.11 -14.10
CA ARG A 90 5.75 -9.93 -14.98
C ARG A 90 4.41 -9.83 -15.70
N GLU A 91 3.96 -10.95 -16.25
CA GLU A 91 2.72 -11.02 -17.05
C GLU A 91 1.47 -10.85 -16.18
N ASN A 92 1.43 -11.44 -14.98
CA ASN A 92 0.36 -11.27 -14.00
C ASN A 92 0.25 -9.81 -13.54
N LEU A 93 1.37 -9.16 -13.18
CA LEU A 93 1.36 -7.73 -12.86
C LEU A 93 0.88 -6.88 -14.04
N ARG A 94 1.29 -7.20 -15.27
CA ARG A 94 0.83 -6.50 -16.49
C ARG A 94 -0.67 -6.66 -16.71
N GLN A 95 -1.21 -7.86 -16.52
CA GLN A 95 -2.65 -8.12 -16.60
C GLN A 95 -3.42 -7.37 -15.52
N ILE A 96 -2.94 -7.34 -14.28
CA ILE A 96 -3.53 -6.54 -13.18
C ILE A 96 -3.56 -5.06 -13.56
N LEU A 97 -2.45 -4.49 -14.05
CA LEU A 97 -2.40 -3.10 -14.51
C LEU A 97 -3.41 -2.82 -15.64
N HIS A 98 -3.49 -3.71 -16.63
CA HIS A 98 -4.40 -3.54 -17.77
C HIS A 98 -5.88 -3.74 -17.40
N THR A 99 -6.16 -4.46 -16.30
CA THR A 99 -7.49 -4.62 -15.73
C THR A 99 -7.89 -3.43 -14.86
N VAL A 100 -6.98 -2.92 -14.03
CA VAL A 100 -7.27 -1.87 -13.04
C VAL A 100 -7.30 -0.47 -13.67
N ARG A 101 -6.33 -0.10 -14.52
CA ARG A 101 -6.22 1.27 -15.07
C ARG A 101 -7.50 1.79 -15.74
N PRO A 102 -8.26 0.99 -16.54
CA PRO A 102 -9.52 1.45 -17.14
C PRO A 102 -10.68 1.68 -16.15
N LEU A 103 -10.56 1.20 -14.91
CA LEU A 103 -11.58 1.31 -13.85
C LEU A 103 -11.32 2.47 -12.88
N LEU A 104 -10.22 3.21 -13.05
CA LEU A 104 -9.89 4.35 -12.20
C LEU A 104 -10.70 5.59 -12.59
N ALA A 105 -10.87 6.49 -11.62
CA ALA A 105 -11.41 7.81 -11.86
C ALA A 105 -10.51 8.61 -12.85
N PRO A 106 -11.04 9.66 -13.53
CA PRO A 106 -10.21 10.55 -14.33
C PRO A 106 -9.03 11.14 -13.51
N GLY A 107 -7.80 10.99 -14.01
CA GLY A 107 -6.57 11.36 -13.29
C GLY A 107 -6.05 10.29 -12.30
N GLY A 108 -6.80 9.21 -12.07
CA GLY A 108 -6.44 8.18 -11.11
C GLY A 108 -5.17 7.42 -11.46
N GLN A 109 -4.39 7.10 -10.43
CA GLN A 109 -3.03 6.54 -10.57
C GLN A 109 -2.90 5.12 -10.02
N VAL A 110 -1.95 4.35 -10.57
CA VAL A 110 -1.48 3.10 -9.97
C VAL A 110 -0.03 3.25 -9.51
N LEU A 111 0.25 2.79 -8.30
CA LEU A 111 1.60 2.61 -7.77
C LEU A 111 1.90 1.11 -7.66
N LEU A 112 2.87 0.62 -8.42
CA LEU A 112 3.47 -0.69 -8.12
C LEU A 112 4.35 -0.58 -6.88
N ILE A 113 4.33 -1.59 -6.02
CA ILE A 113 5.24 -1.68 -4.87
C ILE A 113 6.02 -2.98 -5.01
N THR A 114 7.35 -2.90 -5.06
CA THR A 114 8.20 -4.08 -5.16
C THR A 114 8.09 -4.93 -3.90
N PRO A 115 8.20 -6.28 -3.98
CA PRO A 115 8.40 -7.08 -2.77
C PRO A 115 9.60 -6.55 -1.97
N PRO A 116 9.53 -6.46 -0.63
CA PRO A 116 10.59 -5.88 0.17
C PRO A 116 11.82 -6.80 0.23
N CYS A 117 12.87 -6.34 0.91
CA CYS A 117 13.98 -7.23 1.26
C CYS A 117 13.50 -8.38 2.17
N VAL A 118 14.19 -9.52 2.08
CA VAL A 118 14.03 -10.64 3.04
C VAL A 118 15.21 -10.60 4.01
N ILE A 119 14.99 -11.01 5.25
CA ILE A 119 16.06 -11.23 6.24
C ILE A 119 16.48 -12.69 6.13
N ASP A 120 17.55 -12.96 5.39
CA ASP A 120 17.98 -14.33 5.07
C ASP A 120 18.26 -15.15 6.34
N ALA A 121 18.85 -14.53 7.37
CA ALA A 121 19.11 -15.18 8.66
C ALA A 121 17.84 -15.47 9.50
N ALA A 122 16.64 -15.10 9.03
CA ALA A 122 15.36 -15.40 9.67
C ALA A 122 14.57 -16.50 8.94
N ARG A 123 14.92 -16.79 7.69
CA ARG A 123 14.21 -17.76 6.83
C ARG A 123 14.90 -19.13 6.85
N GLN A 124 14.14 -20.18 6.56
CA GLN A 124 14.62 -21.57 6.58
C GLN A 124 14.74 -22.15 5.17
N GLY A 125 15.24 -21.33 4.23
CA GLY A 125 15.38 -21.72 2.82
C GLY A 125 14.08 -21.77 2.03
N ASP A 126 13.00 -21.16 2.54
CA ASP A 126 11.78 -20.90 1.77
C ASP A 126 11.95 -19.71 0.82
N ARG A 127 12.48 -18.59 1.31
CA ARG A 127 12.70 -17.34 0.57
C ARG A 127 14.13 -16.87 0.77
N SER A 128 14.60 -15.99 -0.13
CA SER A 128 15.83 -15.24 0.09
C SER A 128 15.77 -13.84 -0.49
N ASN A 129 16.59 -12.94 0.06
CA ASN A 129 16.71 -11.55 -0.35
C ASN A 129 17.21 -11.44 -1.81
N ALA A 130 18.08 -12.36 -2.21
CA ALA A 130 18.55 -12.51 -3.58
C ALA A 130 17.47 -13.01 -4.54
N SER A 131 16.48 -13.78 -4.08
CA SER A 131 15.30 -14.13 -4.87
C SER A 131 14.37 -12.91 -5.01
N ALA A 132 13.98 -12.31 -3.88
CA ALA A 132 13.12 -11.12 -3.85
C ALA A 132 13.64 -9.98 -4.74
N GLY A 133 14.95 -9.74 -4.77
CA GLY A 133 15.58 -8.72 -5.62
C GLY A 133 15.44 -8.95 -7.13
N LYS A 134 15.19 -10.19 -7.58
CA LYS A 134 14.85 -10.47 -8.99
C LYS A 134 13.43 -10.03 -9.33
N TYR A 135 12.48 -10.29 -8.42
CA TYR A 135 11.08 -9.90 -8.58
C TYR A 135 10.92 -8.39 -8.44
N ALA A 136 11.60 -7.75 -7.49
CA ALA A 136 11.68 -6.30 -7.37
C ALA A 136 12.18 -5.65 -8.67
N ARG A 137 13.26 -6.17 -9.26
CA ARG A 137 13.77 -5.69 -10.57
C ARG A 137 12.74 -5.85 -11.68
N VAL A 138 12.07 -6.99 -11.79
CA VAL A 138 11.00 -7.21 -12.79
C VAL A 138 9.84 -6.23 -12.61
N CYS A 139 9.46 -5.95 -11.36
CA CYS A 139 8.42 -4.97 -11.02
C CYS A 139 8.82 -3.55 -11.44
N VAL A 140 10.05 -3.11 -11.15
CA VAL A 140 10.59 -1.81 -11.59
C VAL A 140 10.70 -1.71 -13.12
N GLU A 141 11.19 -2.75 -13.79
CA GLU A 141 11.28 -2.79 -15.26
C GLU A 141 9.90 -2.75 -15.92
N LEU A 142 8.89 -3.40 -15.33
CA LEU A 142 7.52 -3.34 -15.81
C LEU A 142 6.91 -1.95 -15.59
N ALA A 143 7.14 -1.33 -14.43
CA ALA A 143 6.66 0.01 -14.15
C ALA A 143 7.14 1.03 -15.20
N ALA A 144 8.43 0.97 -15.54
CA ALA A 144 9.03 1.79 -16.60
C ALA A 144 8.44 1.49 -17.99
N ALA A 145 8.20 0.21 -18.31
CA ALA A 145 7.63 -0.19 -19.60
C ALA A 145 6.15 0.20 -19.77
N GLU A 146 5.35 0.15 -18.71
CA GLU A 146 3.93 0.50 -18.68
C GLU A 146 3.66 1.98 -18.39
N ASN A 147 4.73 2.77 -18.12
CA ASN A 147 4.68 4.15 -17.67
C ASN A 147 3.70 4.33 -16.50
N VAL A 148 4.00 3.63 -15.39
CA VAL A 148 3.33 3.75 -14.09
C VAL A 148 4.36 3.98 -12.98
N HIS A 149 3.91 4.50 -11.85
CA HIS A 149 4.79 4.77 -10.72
C HIS A 149 5.19 3.48 -9.99
N VAL A 150 6.38 3.48 -9.37
CA VAL A 150 6.88 2.37 -8.55
C VAL A 150 7.54 2.84 -7.27
N LEU A 151 7.26 2.14 -6.16
CA LEU A 151 7.96 2.26 -4.89
C LEU A 151 8.86 1.04 -4.68
N ASP A 152 10.17 1.21 -4.88
CA ASP A 152 11.18 0.16 -4.74
C ASP A 152 11.63 0.00 -3.28
N LEU A 153 10.82 -0.74 -2.50
CA LEU A 153 11.13 -1.12 -1.13
C LEU A 153 12.33 -2.06 -1.03
N HIS A 154 12.59 -2.91 -2.04
CA HIS A 154 13.74 -3.82 -2.00
C HIS A 154 15.06 -3.04 -1.99
N THR A 155 15.23 -2.13 -2.94
CA THR A 155 16.39 -1.25 -3.00
C THR A 155 16.42 -0.33 -1.78
N TYR A 156 15.29 0.26 -1.38
CA TYR A 156 15.25 1.15 -0.21
C TYR A 156 15.79 0.49 1.07
N PHE A 157 15.22 -0.65 1.47
CA PHE A 157 15.62 -1.29 2.73
C PHE A 157 17.06 -1.82 2.67
N ASN A 158 17.51 -2.37 1.54
CA ASN A 158 18.89 -2.88 1.39
C ASN A 158 19.94 -1.75 1.34
N THR A 159 19.61 -0.57 0.81
CA THR A 159 20.55 0.56 0.72
C THR A 159 20.56 1.42 1.99
N THR A 160 19.41 1.64 2.62
CA THR A 160 19.28 2.45 3.85
C THR A 160 19.79 1.69 5.06
N PHE A 161 19.55 0.38 5.13
CA PHE A 161 19.97 -0.49 6.23
C PHE A 161 20.82 -1.65 5.68
N PRO A 162 22.10 -1.40 5.30
CA PRO A 162 22.93 -2.42 4.68
C PRO A 162 23.25 -3.59 5.64
N ASP A 163 23.39 -3.31 6.93
CA ASP A 163 23.52 -4.33 7.97
C ASP A 163 22.17 -5.06 8.18
N GLU A 164 22.15 -6.37 7.94
CA GLU A 164 20.96 -7.19 8.10
C GLU A 164 20.47 -7.26 9.55
N SER A 165 21.35 -7.11 10.54
CA SER A 165 20.98 -7.10 11.96
C SER A 165 20.20 -5.85 12.36
N GLU A 166 20.51 -4.70 11.74
CA GLU A 166 19.71 -3.47 11.86
C GLU A 166 18.42 -3.60 11.05
N ARG A 167 18.53 -4.02 9.78
CA ARG A 167 17.39 -4.18 8.85
C ARG A 167 16.33 -5.12 9.41
N ARG A 168 16.72 -6.18 10.13
CA ARG A 168 15.82 -7.11 10.81
C ARG A 168 14.80 -6.42 11.73
N GLN A 169 15.12 -5.28 12.35
CA GLN A 169 14.20 -4.58 13.26
C GLN A 169 12.92 -4.10 12.56
N TYR A 170 12.92 -3.97 11.24
CA TYR A 170 11.75 -3.60 10.43
C TYR A 170 10.86 -4.81 10.09
N PHE A 171 11.22 -6.03 10.51
CA PHE A 171 10.51 -7.28 10.21
C PHE A 171 10.23 -8.09 11.48
N VAL A 172 9.19 -8.92 11.45
CA VAL A 172 8.81 -9.84 12.54
C VAL A 172 9.53 -11.19 12.38
N ASP A 173 9.35 -11.82 11.21
CA ASP A 173 9.81 -13.17 10.85
C ASP A 173 10.79 -13.15 9.66
N GLY A 174 11.28 -11.95 9.32
CA GLY A 174 12.13 -11.70 8.15
C GLY A 174 11.39 -11.61 6.82
N LEU A 175 10.06 -11.61 6.82
CA LEU A 175 9.21 -11.44 5.64
C LEU A 175 8.15 -10.36 5.88
N HIS A 176 7.39 -10.47 6.97
CA HIS A 176 6.36 -9.53 7.37
C HIS A 176 6.95 -8.34 8.14
N PHE A 177 6.44 -7.14 7.89
CA PHE A 177 6.89 -5.93 8.58
C PHE A 177 6.50 -5.91 10.06
N SER A 178 7.39 -5.39 10.90
CA SER A 178 7.08 -4.99 12.28
C SER A 178 6.35 -3.64 12.29
N ASP A 179 5.88 -3.17 13.44
CA ASP A 179 5.35 -1.81 13.60
C ASP A 179 6.33 -0.73 13.11
N LYS A 180 7.65 -0.96 13.30
CA LYS A 180 8.72 -0.10 12.78
C LYS A 180 8.79 -0.14 11.26
N GLY A 181 8.64 -1.34 10.67
CA GLY A 181 8.53 -1.56 9.23
C GLY A 181 7.34 -0.84 8.61
N ASN A 182 6.14 -1.07 9.14
CA ASN A 182 4.91 -0.48 8.65
C ASN A 182 4.91 1.06 8.73
N LYS A 183 5.45 1.65 9.82
CA LYS A 183 5.63 3.11 9.94
C LYS A 183 6.57 3.69 8.88
N GLU A 184 7.67 3.00 8.58
CA GLU A 184 8.60 3.44 7.52
C GLU A 184 7.98 3.31 6.13
N VAL A 185 7.23 2.22 5.85
CA VAL A 185 6.49 2.05 4.59
C VAL A 185 5.39 3.10 4.43
N ALA A 186 4.62 3.42 5.48
CA ALA A 186 3.59 4.45 5.44
C ALA A 186 4.17 5.84 5.11
N LYS A 187 5.32 6.18 5.69
CA LYS A 187 6.09 7.40 5.36
C LYS A 187 6.52 7.42 3.89
N LEU A 188 7.04 6.31 3.36
CA LEU A 188 7.45 6.20 1.95
C LEU A 188 6.25 6.29 0.99
N LEU A 189 5.12 5.68 1.33
CA LEU A 189 3.85 5.82 0.60
C LEU A 189 3.39 7.28 0.57
N GLY A 190 3.44 7.97 1.71
CA GLY A 190 3.14 9.40 1.78
C GLY A 190 4.02 10.23 0.84
N VAL A 191 5.33 9.97 0.80
CA VAL A 191 6.26 10.64 -0.14
C VAL A 191 5.94 10.29 -1.60
N ALA A 192 5.63 9.04 -1.91
CA ALA A 192 5.26 8.62 -3.26
C ALA A 192 3.98 9.32 -3.73
N ILE A 193 2.91 9.30 -2.93
CA ILE A 193 1.62 9.93 -3.24
C ILE A 193 1.78 11.45 -3.45
N ASN A 194 2.55 12.13 -2.58
CA ASN A 194 2.89 13.56 -2.75
C ASN A 194 3.66 13.87 -4.06
N GLY A 195 4.36 12.89 -4.63
CA GLY A 195 5.07 13.02 -5.90
C GLY A 195 4.26 12.58 -7.14
N MET A 196 3.09 11.96 -6.93
CA MET A 196 2.24 11.40 -7.99
C MET A 196 1.08 12.31 -8.38
N PHE A 197 0.55 13.09 -7.44
CA PHE A 197 -0.64 13.91 -7.60
C PHE A 197 -0.30 15.40 -7.44
N ASP A 198 -1.04 16.27 -8.14
CA ASP A 198 -0.92 17.71 -7.91
C ASP A 198 -1.62 18.17 -6.60
N LYS A 199 -1.45 19.44 -6.23
CA LYS A 199 -2.01 19.96 -4.96
C LYS A 199 -3.54 19.95 -4.92
N ASP A 200 -4.19 20.15 -6.06
CA ASP A 200 -5.65 20.22 -6.16
C ASP A 200 -6.24 18.80 -6.18
N GLU A 201 -5.49 17.81 -6.68
CA GLU A 201 -5.76 16.38 -6.53
C GLU A 201 -5.56 15.89 -5.10
N LEU A 202 -4.44 16.22 -4.46
CA LEU A 202 -4.17 15.88 -3.06
C LEU A 202 -5.25 16.43 -2.12
N ALA A 203 -5.71 17.67 -2.36
CA ALA A 203 -6.80 18.27 -1.59
C ALA A 203 -8.14 17.48 -1.65
N LYS A 204 -8.36 16.64 -2.67
CA LYS A 204 -9.56 15.78 -2.76
C LYS A 204 -9.52 14.61 -1.76
N PHE A 205 -8.34 14.09 -1.43
CA PHE A 205 -8.19 13.00 -0.45
C PHE A 205 -8.48 13.45 0.99
N ASN A 206 -8.41 14.76 1.26
CA ASN A 206 -8.69 15.38 2.56
C ASN A 206 -10.17 15.77 2.71
N LYS A 207 -10.98 15.59 1.66
CA LYS A 207 -12.40 15.93 1.68
C LYS A 207 -13.23 14.67 1.92
N TRP A 208 -14.02 14.68 2.99
CA TRP A 208 -15.03 13.67 3.25
C TRP A 208 -15.93 13.47 2.01
N GLN A 209 -16.00 12.22 1.54
CA GLN A 209 -16.78 11.85 0.35
C GLN A 209 -18.29 11.80 0.64
N LEU A 210 -18.65 11.63 1.91
CA LEU A 210 -20.01 11.70 2.44
C LEU A 210 -20.19 13.02 3.21
N PRO A 211 -21.43 13.52 3.36
CA PRO A 211 -21.72 14.67 4.22
C PRO A 211 -21.27 14.44 5.66
N ASP A 212 -21.08 15.51 6.43
CA ASP A 212 -20.95 15.36 7.88
C ASP A 212 -22.27 14.79 8.44
N TRP A 213 -22.21 14.03 9.54
CA TRP A 213 -23.43 13.52 10.16
C TRP A 213 -24.33 14.65 10.67
N HIS A 214 -23.76 15.82 11.00
CA HIS A 214 -24.49 17.06 11.27
C HIS A 214 -25.33 17.55 10.07
N ASP A 215 -24.88 17.32 8.82
CA ASP A 215 -25.65 17.65 7.62
C ASP A 215 -26.86 16.71 7.40
N LEU A 216 -26.88 15.57 8.10
CA LEU A 216 -27.90 14.52 7.97
C LEU A 216 -28.92 14.52 9.12
N VAL A 217 -28.63 15.21 10.22
CA VAL A 217 -29.53 15.30 11.39
C VAL A 217 -30.27 16.64 11.37
N PRO A 218 -31.63 16.65 11.37
CA PRO A 218 -32.38 17.88 11.52
C PRO A 218 -32.06 18.56 12.85
N HIS A 219 -31.53 19.78 12.79
CA HIS A 219 -31.42 20.65 13.95
C HIS A 219 -32.69 21.49 14.05
N ASP A 220 -33.49 21.26 15.10
CA ASP A 220 -34.61 22.13 15.44
C ASP A 220 -34.08 23.54 15.75
N ALA A 221 -34.74 24.56 15.21
CA ALA A 221 -34.38 25.94 15.49
C ALA A 221 -34.95 26.38 16.86
N GLU A 222 -34.08 26.76 17.79
CA GLU A 222 -34.43 27.43 19.05
C GLU A 222 -34.92 28.88 18.85
#